data_AF-A0A8S3GXZ0-F1
#
_entry.id   AF-A0A8S3GXZ0-F1
#
_cell.length_a   1.000
_cell.length_b   1.000
_cell.length_c   1.000
_cell.angle_alpha   90.00
_cell.angle_beta   90.00
_cell.angle_gamma   90.00
#
_symmetry.space_group_name_H-M   'P 1'
#
loop_
_entity.id
_entity.type
_entity.pdbx_description
1 polymer ?
#
loop_
_entity_poly.entity_id
_entity_poly.type
_entity_poly.pdbx_seq_one_letter_code
_entity_poly.pdbx_strand_id
1 'polypeptide(L)'
;MWPNARISVMGGEQAAQVLTQITSEQRKRQGKQFTAEEEQAIREPILRKYDFEGSPYFSSARLWDDGVIDPVDTRLVLALSLSASLNAPIPETRFGVFRM
;
A
#
# COMPACT_ATOMS: atom_id res chain seq x y z
N MET A 1 -0.95 7.78 9.82
CA MET A 1 -2.02 7.31 8.90
C MET A 1 -3.41 7.52 9.48
N TRP A 2 -4.48 7.50 8.67
CA TRP A 2 -5.86 7.40 9.16
C TRP A 2 -6.32 5.93 9.27
N PRO A 3 -7.35 5.59 10.07
CA PRO A 3 -7.78 4.21 10.32
C PRO A 3 -8.39 3.52 9.08
N ASN A 4 -8.88 4.30 8.12
CA ASN A 4 -9.44 3.83 6.85
C ASN A 4 -8.42 3.78 5.71
N ALA A 5 -7.18 4.24 5.93
CA ALA A 5 -6.14 4.21 4.91
C ALA A 5 -5.77 2.76 4.55
N ARG A 6 -5.11 2.58 3.40
CA ARG A 6 -4.45 1.34 2.99
C ARG A 6 -3.11 1.67 2.34
N ILE A 7 -2.10 0.84 2.58
CA ILE A 7 -0.76 1.01 1.99
C ILE A 7 -0.26 -0.31 1.42
N SER A 8 0.17 -0.30 0.16
CA SER A 8 0.71 -1.47 -0.53
C SER A 8 1.45 -1.02 -1.80
N VAL A 9 2.25 -1.92 -2.38
CA VAL A 9 2.98 -1.63 -3.64
C VAL A 9 2.03 -1.37 -4.83
N MET A 10 0.84 -1.99 -4.80
CA MET A 10 -0.26 -1.84 -5.75
C MET A 10 -1.58 -2.24 -5.07
N GLY A 11 -2.73 -2.01 -5.70
CA GLY A 11 -4.01 -2.47 -5.15
C GLY A 11 -4.11 -4.00 -5.09
N GLY A 12 -4.75 -4.55 -4.05
CA GLY A 12 -4.89 -6.00 -3.89
C GLY A 12 -5.60 -6.68 -5.06
N GLU A 13 -6.66 -6.07 -5.59
CA GLU A 13 -7.36 -6.53 -6.80
C GLU A 13 -6.46 -6.55 -8.03
N GLN A 14 -5.61 -5.53 -8.18
CA GLN A 14 -4.66 -5.46 -9.29
C GLN A 14 -3.63 -6.59 -9.18
N ALA A 15 -3.08 -6.82 -7.99
CA ALA A 15 -2.14 -7.92 -7.74
C ALA A 15 -2.77 -9.29 -8.03
N ALA A 16 -3.99 -9.52 -7.54
CA ALA A 16 -4.72 -10.76 -7.75
C ALA A 16 -5.01 -10.99 -9.24
N GLN A 17 -5.45 -9.95 -9.96
CA GLN A 17 -5.74 -10.02 -11.39
C GLN A 17 -4.49 -10.35 -12.22
N VAL A 18 -3.37 -9.64 -11.99
CA VAL A 18 -2.13 -9.86 -12.73
C VAL A 18 -1.60 -11.28 -12.53
N LEU A 19 -1.55 -11.77 -11.29
CA LEU A 19 -1.03 -13.11 -11.00
C LEU A 19 -1.94 -14.21 -11.57
N THR A 20 -3.24 -14.00 -11.55
CA THR A 20 -4.22 -14.91 -12.16
C THR A 20 -4.07 -14.93 -13.68
N GLN A 21 -3.94 -13.77 -14.31
CA GLN A 21 -3.75 -13.66 -15.76
C GLN A 21 -2.49 -14.38 -16.22
N ILE A 22 -1.35 -14.16 -15.54
CA ILE A 22 -0.09 -14.84 -15.84
C ILE A 22 -0.27 -16.36 -15.73
N THR A 23 -0.94 -16.83 -14.69
CA THR A 23 -1.18 -18.28 -14.50
C THR A 23 -2.08 -18.86 -15.58
N SER A 24 -3.16 -18.16 -15.95
CA SER A 24 -4.07 -18.54 -17.04
C SER A 24 -3.33 -18.66 -18.37
N GLU A 25 -2.49 -17.68 -18.72
CA GLU A 25 -1.69 -17.71 -19.94
C GLU A 25 -0.67 -18.86 -19.94
N GLN A 26 -0.04 -19.15 -18.80
CA GLN A 26 0.87 -20.30 -18.66
C GLN A 26 0.14 -21.64 -18.85
N ARG A 27 -1.05 -21.81 -18.26
CA ARG A 27 -1.87 -23.03 -18.39
C ARG A 27 -2.32 -23.24 -19.84
N LYS A 28 -2.78 -22.18 -20.51
CA LYS A 28 -3.15 -22.20 -21.93
C LYS A 28 -1.98 -22.64 -22.81
N ARG A 29 -0.76 -22.13 -22.56
CA ARG A 29 0.46 -22.56 -23.28
C ARG A 29 0.81 -24.03 -23.06
N GLN A 30 0.44 -24.61 -21.91
CA GLN A 30 0.63 -26.03 -21.61
C GLN A 30 -0.52 -26.93 -22.11
N GLY A 31 -1.52 -26.37 -22.80
CA GLY A 31 -2.72 -27.10 -23.21
C GLY A 31 -3.61 -27.57 -22.06
N LYS A 32 -3.44 -27.00 -20.86
CA LYS A 32 -4.23 -27.34 -19.67
C LYS A 32 -5.42 -26.40 -19.54
N GLN A 33 -6.55 -26.93 -19.07
CA GLN A 33 -7.67 -26.09 -18.66
C GLN A 33 -7.30 -25.30 -17.41
N PHE A 34 -7.97 -24.15 -17.24
CA PHE A 34 -7.86 -23.31 -16.05
C PHE A 34 -9.29 -22.94 -15.65
N THR A 35 -9.75 -23.50 -14.53
CA THR A 35 -11.15 -23.36 -14.12
C THR A 35 -11.36 -22.12 -13.25
N ALA A 36 -12.61 -21.71 -13.08
CA ALA A 36 -12.96 -20.58 -12.21
C ALA A 36 -12.59 -20.87 -10.74
N GLU A 37 -12.65 -22.13 -10.31
CA GLU A 37 -12.25 -22.55 -8.97
C GLU A 37 -10.75 -22.43 -8.76
N GLU A 38 -9.94 -22.81 -9.77
CA GLU A 38 -8.48 -22.63 -9.71
C GLU A 38 -8.09 -21.15 -9.73
N GLU A 39 -8.80 -20.33 -10.50
CA GLU A 39 -8.66 -18.87 -10.48
C GLU A 39 -8.96 -18.30 -9.08
N GLN A 40 -10.09 -18.65 -8.49
CA GLN A 40 -10.44 -18.17 -7.16
C GLN A 40 -9.46 -18.65 -6.09
N ALA A 41 -8.95 -19.88 -6.20
CA ALA A 41 -7.93 -20.42 -5.30
C ALA A 41 -6.61 -19.64 -5.33
N ILE A 42 -6.30 -18.97 -6.44
CA ILE A 42 -5.15 -18.05 -6.55
C ILE A 42 -5.51 -16.66 -6.03
N ARG A 43 -6.66 -16.12 -6.43
CA ARG A 43 -7.08 -14.75 -6.09
C ARG A 43 -7.28 -14.56 -4.58
N GLU A 44 -8.01 -15.47 -3.94
CA GLU A 44 -8.42 -15.37 -2.54
C GLU A 44 -7.24 -15.15 -1.56
N PRO A 45 -6.16 -15.96 -1.56
CA PRO A 45 -5.05 -15.74 -0.64
C PRO A 45 -4.31 -14.43 -0.90
N ILE A 46 -4.25 -13.95 -2.16
CA ILE A 46 -3.63 -12.68 -2.51
C ILE A 46 -4.45 -11.52 -1.92
N LEU A 47 -5.78 -11.52 -2.14
CA LEU A 47 -6.67 -10.49 -1.62
C LEU A 47 -6.59 -10.40 -0.10
N ARG A 48 -6.65 -11.55 0.60
CA ARG A 48 -6.51 -11.61 2.06
C ARG A 48 -5.17 -11.07 2.54
N LYS A 49 -4.09 -11.44 1.87
CA LYS A 49 -2.75 -10.95 2.22
C LYS A 49 -2.68 -9.43 2.08
N TYR A 50 -3.19 -8.87 0.99
CA TYR A 50 -3.16 -7.42 0.77
C TYR A 50 -4.08 -6.65 1.72
N ASP A 51 -5.25 -7.18 2.08
CA ASP A 51 -6.10 -6.52 3.07
C ASP A 51 -5.47 -6.54 4.47
N PHE A 52 -4.88 -7.67 4.86
CA PHE A 52 -4.19 -7.80 6.14
C PHE A 52 -2.94 -6.93 6.23
N GLU A 53 -2.03 -7.07 5.27
CA GLU A 53 -0.74 -6.36 5.27
C GLU A 53 -0.90 -4.88 4.89
N GLY A 54 -1.97 -4.52 4.18
CA GLY A 54 -2.25 -3.14 3.81
C GLY A 54 -2.97 -2.33 4.88
N SER A 55 -3.39 -2.96 5.98
CA SER A 55 -4.08 -2.31 7.09
C SER A 55 -3.19 -1.25 7.78
N PRO A 56 -3.77 -0.13 8.27
CA PRO A 56 -3.02 0.88 9.00
C PRO A 56 -2.29 0.34 10.24
N TYR A 57 -2.88 -0.65 10.89
CA TYR A 57 -2.29 -1.29 12.05
C TYR A 57 -1.08 -2.15 11.68
N PHE A 58 -1.08 -2.80 10.51
CA PHE A 58 0.05 -3.58 10.05
C PHE A 58 1.28 -2.71 9.75
N SER A 59 1.03 -1.55 9.14
CA SER A 59 2.02 -0.50 8.85
C SER A 59 2.59 0.11 10.12
N SER A 60 1.72 0.58 11.02
CA SER A 60 2.12 1.27 12.24
C SER A 60 2.87 0.34 13.21
N ALA A 61 2.51 -0.95 13.26
CA ALA A 61 3.27 -1.97 14.00
C ALA A 61 4.72 -2.18 13.50
N ARG A 62 5.06 -1.63 12.32
CA ARG A 62 6.39 -1.72 11.68
C ARG A 62 7.05 -0.36 11.49
N LEU A 63 6.47 0.70 12.06
CA LEU A 63 6.97 2.07 11.97
C LEU A 63 7.16 2.57 10.52
N TRP A 64 6.33 2.11 9.59
CA TRP A 64 6.26 2.73 8.26
C TRP A 64 5.60 4.12 8.30
N ASP A 65 4.89 4.39 9.39
CA ASP A 65 4.31 5.66 9.77
C ASP A 65 4.48 5.88 11.28
N ASP A 66 4.42 7.14 11.72
CA ASP A 66 4.60 7.52 13.13
C ASP A 66 3.34 7.31 14.00
N GLY A 67 2.29 6.69 13.45
CA GLY A 67 1.07 6.37 14.19
C GLY A 67 -0.21 6.51 13.38
N VAL A 68 -1.23 5.76 13.80
CA VAL A 68 -2.61 5.91 13.32
C VAL A 68 -3.31 6.97 14.18
N ILE A 69 -3.89 7.98 13.54
CA ILE A 69 -4.56 9.10 14.20
C ILE A 69 -6.06 9.12 13.87
N ASP A 70 -6.89 9.64 14.78
CA ASP A 70 -8.28 9.97 14.46
C ASP A 70 -8.30 11.06 13.37
N PRO A 71 -9.07 10.90 12.28
CA PRO A 71 -9.21 11.94 11.26
C PRO A 71 -9.54 13.33 11.81
N VAL A 72 -10.32 13.44 12.90
CA VAL A 72 -10.70 14.74 13.50
C VAL A 72 -9.49 15.45 14.15
N ASP A 73 -8.48 14.69 14.57
CA ASP A 73 -7.28 15.22 15.23
C ASP A 73 -6.19 15.68 14.25
N THR A 74 -6.40 15.48 12.95
CA THR A 74 -5.42 15.83 11.90
C THR A 74 -4.90 17.27 12.03
N ARG A 75 -5.78 18.24 12.32
CA ARG A 75 -5.38 19.64 12.50
C ARG A 75 -4.44 19.82 13.70
N LEU A 76 -4.76 19.17 14.82
CA LEU A 76 -3.98 19.28 16.05
C LEU A 76 -2.60 18.66 15.87
N VAL A 77 -2.53 17.45 15.32
CA VAL A 77 -1.27 16.74 15.06
C VAL A 77 -0.37 17.58 14.15
N LEU A 78 -0.90 18.11 13.03
CA LEU A 78 -0.12 18.95 12.13
C LEU A 78 0.38 20.24 12.79
N ALA A 79 -0.47 20.91 13.58
CA ALA A 79 -0.10 22.15 14.27
C ALA A 79 1.06 21.92 15.27
N LEU A 80 1.00 20.84 16.04
CA LEU A 80 2.06 20.49 17.00
C LEU A 80 3.35 20.08 16.28
N SER A 81 3.27 19.27 15.23
CA SER A 81 4.44 18.86 14.44
C SER A 81 5.14 20.04 13.77
N LEU A 82 4.38 21.00 13.23
CA LEU A 82 4.93 22.24 12.67
C LEU A 82 5.57 23.11 13.76
N SER A 83 4.93 23.27 14.92
CA SER A 83 5.51 24.02 16.03
C SER A 83 6.82 23.38 16.52
N ALA A 84 6.90 22.04 16.54
CA ALA A 84 8.11 21.34 16.91
C ALA A 84 9.23 21.49 15.87
N SER A 85 8.91 21.41 14.57
CA SER A 85 9.91 21.49 13.49
C SER A 85 10.60 22.86 13.39
N LEU A 86 9.92 23.93 13.81
CA LEU A 86 10.47 25.31 13.81
C LEU A 86 11.59 25.55 14.84
N ASN A 87 11.93 24.55 15.67
CA ASN A 87 13.12 24.61 16.52
C ASN A 87 14.43 24.42 15.73
N ALA A 88 14.36 24.05 14.45
CA ALA A 88 15.50 23.98 13.54
C ALA A 88 15.39 25.07 12.45
N PRO A 89 16.51 25.64 11.96
CA PRO A 89 16.49 26.59 10.85
C PRO A 89 16.02 25.91 9.57
N ILE A 90 15.30 26.66 8.72
CA ILE A 90 14.84 26.18 7.42
C ILE A 90 16.01 26.22 6.42
N PRO A 91 16.46 25.09 5.85
CA PRO A 91 17.60 25.06 4.93
C PRO A 91 17.23 25.54 3.52
N GLU A 92 18.23 26.03 2.78
CA GLU A 92 18.09 26.26 1.34
C GLU A 92 17.93 24.91 0.61
N THR A 93 17.03 24.83 -0.37
CA THR A 93 16.80 23.61 -1.16
C THR A 93 17.66 23.60 -2.42
N ARG A 94 18.39 22.50 -2.66
CA ARG A 94 19.13 22.25 -3.91
C ARG A 94 18.56 21.04 -4.61
N PHE A 95 18.08 21.21 -5.83
CA PHE A 95 17.50 20.12 -6.62
C PHE A 95 18.57 19.35 -7.41
N GLY A 96 18.27 18.08 -7.70
CA GLY A 96 19.03 17.28 -8.66
C GLY A 96 18.68 17.61 -10.11
N VAL A 97 19.07 16.73 -11.04
CA VAL A 97 18.78 16.90 -12.47
C VAL A 97 17.30 16.64 -12.75
N PHE A 98 16.63 17.59 -13.39
CA PHE A 98 15.30 17.40 -13.96
C PHE A 98 15.40 16.76 -15.36
N ARG A 99 14.64 15.68 -15.59
CA ARG A 99 14.47 15.11 -16.93
C ARG A 99 13.41 15.92 -17.68
N MET A 100 13.84 16.68 -18.68
CA MET A 100 12.98 17.46 -19.58
C MET A 100 12.41 16.61 -20.72
#